data_AF-A0A2G9TCL2-F1
#
_entry.id   AF-A0A2G9TCL2-F1
#
_cell.length_a   1.000
_cell.length_b   1.000
_cell.length_c   1.000
_cell.angle_alpha   90.00
_cell.angle_beta   90.00
_cell.angle_gamma   90.00
#
_symmetry.space_group_name_H-M   'P 1'
#
loop_
_entity.id
_entity.type
_entity.pdbx_description
1 polymer ?
#
loop_
_entity_poly.entity_id
_entity_poly.type
_entity_poly.pdbx_seq_one_letter_code
_entity_poly.pdbx_strand_id
1 'polypeptide(L)'
;MTPAPMTPEPFVLGTAEGFSQLLDEDPMKSTGLAAIETLLTALENSNATTVNELNKELTGIVSGMAKTDHSSTSIRSATDLFRRLRNLNLMGLACKCRML
;
A
#
# COMPACT_ATOMS: atom_id res chain seq x y z
N MET A 1 -0.72 -0.13 38.79
CA MET A 1 -0.21 -0.28 37.41
C MET A 1 -1.33 0.15 36.48
N THR A 2 -1.35 1.43 36.14
CA THR A 2 -2.31 2.00 35.20
C THR A 2 -1.79 1.68 33.79
N PRO A 3 -2.55 1.01 32.91
CA PRO A 3 -2.16 0.94 31.51
C PRO A 3 -2.21 2.36 30.94
N ALA A 4 -1.14 2.77 30.26
CA ALA A 4 -1.01 4.06 29.62
C ALA A 4 -2.17 4.30 28.64
N PRO A 5 -2.57 5.55 28.40
CA PRO A 5 -3.52 5.86 27.34
C PRO A 5 -2.94 5.36 26.02
N MET A 6 -3.65 4.46 25.34
CA MET A 6 -3.48 4.23 23.90
C MET A 6 -3.76 5.57 23.22
N THR A 7 -2.70 6.34 22.99
CA THR A 7 -2.67 7.27 21.88
C THR A 7 -3.07 6.48 20.64
N PRO A 8 -4.09 6.89 19.85
CA PRO A 8 -4.24 6.37 18.51
C PRO A 8 -2.97 6.76 17.78
N GLU A 9 -2.06 5.81 17.66
CA GLU A 9 -0.90 5.90 16.78
C GLU A 9 -1.46 6.36 15.43
N PRO A 10 -0.86 7.39 14.79
CA PRO A 10 -1.40 7.91 13.55
C PRO A 10 -1.56 6.74 12.60
N PHE A 11 -2.80 6.45 12.17
CA PHE A 11 -3.11 5.35 11.28
C PHE A 11 -2.03 5.28 10.21
N VAL A 12 -1.15 4.27 10.31
CA VAL A 12 0.02 4.16 9.43
C VAL A 12 -0.45 3.53 8.12
N LEU A 13 -1.49 4.16 7.53
CA LEU A 13 -2.06 3.80 6.26
C LEU A 13 -0.99 3.99 5.19
N GLY A 14 -0.80 2.98 4.37
CA GLY A 14 0.34 2.93 3.44
C GLY A 14 1.55 2.17 3.94
N THR A 15 1.46 1.46 5.07
CA THR A 15 2.50 0.52 5.53
C THR A 15 1.93 -0.86 5.80
N ALA A 16 2.82 -1.84 6.03
CA ALA A 16 2.43 -3.21 6.34
C ALA A 16 1.60 -3.32 7.63
N GLU A 17 1.79 -2.41 8.58
CA GLU A 17 1.02 -2.38 9.84
C GLU A 17 -0.39 -1.85 9.60
N GLY A 18 -0.55 -0.83 8.77
CA GLY A 18 -1.86 -0.33 8.34
C GLY A 18 -2.68 -1.37 7.58
N PHE A 19 -2.03 -2.30 6.88
CA PHE A 19 -2.71 -3.42 6.22
C PHE A 19 -3.36 -4.39 7.21
N SER A 20 -2.67 -4.76 8.28
CA SER A 20 -3.24 -5.60 9.33
C SER A 20 -4.38 -4.88 10.05
N GLN A 21 -4.23 -3.57 10.33
CA GLN A 21 -5.30 -2.76 10.92
C GLN A 21 -6.56 -2.72 10.04
N LEU A 22 -6.42 -2.57 8.71
CA LEU A 22 -7.55 -2.59 7.78
C LEU A 22 -8.32 -3.91 7.76
N LEU A 23 -7.64 -5.03 8.05
CA LEU A 23 -8.26 -6.35 8.15
C LEU A 23 -8.89 -6.61 9.51
N ASP A 24 -8.33 -6.03 10.57
CA ASP A 24 -8.91 -6.05 11.92
C ASP A 24 -10.17 -5.17 12.01
N GLU A 25 -10.18 -4.01 11.35
CA GLU A 25 -11.33 -3.10 11.34
C GLU A 25 -12.50 -3.65 10.52
N ASP A 26 -12.24 -4.27 9.37
CA ASP A 26 -13.26 -4.87 8.51
C ASP A 26 -12.91 -6.33 8.16
N PRO A 27 -13.40 -7.31 8.94
CA PRO A 27 -13.11 -8.73 8.68
C PRO A 27 -13.84 -9.28 7.45
N MET A 28 -14.78 -8.54 6.85
CA MET A 28 -15.37 -8.89 5.55
C MET A 28 -14.49 -8.46 4.38
N LYS A 29 -13.48 -7.61 4.62
CA LYS A 29 -12.57 -7.10 3.61
C LYS A 29 -11.62 -8.19 3.16
N SER A 30 -11.58 -8.42 1.84
CA SER A 30 -10.63 -9.38 1.29
C SER A 30 -9.19 -8.89 1.45
N THR A 31 -8.28 -9.83 1.71
CA THR A 31 -6.82 -9.59 1.77
C THR A 31 -6.31 -8.84 0.54
N GLY A 32 -6.85 -9.12 -0.65
CA GLY A 32 -6.47 -8.42 -1.88
C GLY A 32 -6.91 -6.96 -1.89
N LEU A 33 -8.13 -6.68 -1.43
CA LEU A 33 -8.67 -5.32 -1.37
C LEU A 33 -7.95 -4.46 -0.34
N ALA A 34 -7.70 -5.00 0.87
CA ALA A 34 -6.92 -4.33 1.90
C ALA A 34 -5.49 -4.02 1.42
N ALA A 35 -4.86 -4.95 0.68
CA ALA A 35 -3.54 -4.73 0.11
C ALA A 35 -3.54 -3.63 -0.96
N ILE A 36 -4.56 -3.59 -1.83
CA ILE A 36 -4.70 -2.54 -2.86
C ILE A 36 -4.87 -1.17 -2.22
N GLU A 37 -5.76 -1.04 -1.24
CA GLU A 37 -5.97 0.23 -0.53
C GLU A 37 -4.71 0.70 0.18
N THR A 38 -4.03 -0.20 0.88
CA THR A 38 -2.74 0.12 1.51
C THR A 38 -1.75 0.67 0.48
N LEU A 39 -1.63 0.04 -0.68
CA LEU A 39 -0.71 0.50 -1.74
C LEU A 39 -1.17 1.80 -2.40
N LEU A 40 -2.47 2.06 -2.47
CA LEU A 40 -3.04 3.32 -2.95
C LEU A 40 -2.72 4.46 -1.98
N THR A 41 -2.98 4.28 -0.69
CA THR A 41 -2.68 5.29 0.32
C THR A 41 -1.18 5.54 0.45
N ALA A 42 -0.34 4.50 0.30
CA ALA A 42 1.10 4.67 0.21
C ALA A 42 1.52 5.52 -0.99
N LEU A 43 0.84 5.35 -2.12
CA LEU A 43 1.11 6.10 -3.34
C LEU A 43 0.65 7.56 -3.21
N GLU A 44 -0.50 7.81 -2.57
CA GLU A 44 -1.02 9.17 -2.33
C GLU A 44 -0.15 9.97 -1.34
N ASN A 45 0.45 9.29 -0.36
CA ASN A 45 1.36 9.92 0.61
C ASN A 45 2.84 9.89 0.18
N SER A 46 3.18 9.19 -0.91
CA SER A 46 4.56 9.09 -1.38
C SER A 46 5.00 10.43 -1.98
N ASN A 47 6.18 10.88 -1.53
CA ASN A 47 6.86 12.06 -2.08
C ASN A 47 7.83 11.67 -3.21
N ALA A 48 7.70 10.46 -3.77
CA ALA A 48 8.60 9.98 -4.81
C ALA A 48 8.48 10.81 -6.09
N THR A 49 9.57 11.48 -6.46
CA THR A 49 9.67 12.27 -7.70
C THR A 49 9.95 11.40 -8.94
N THR A 50 10.29 10.13 -8.74
CA THR A 50 10.60 9.20 -9.83
C THR A 50 9.88 7.87 -9.66
N VAL A 51 9.57 7.24 -10.81
CA VAL A 51 8.94 5.91 -10.87
C VAL A 51 9.78 4.86 -10.15
N ASN A 52 11.10 5.02 -10.15
CA ASN A 52 12.02 4.08 -9.51
C ASN A 52 11.93 4.13 -7.98
N GLU A 53 11.89 5.34 -7.40
CA GLU A 53 11.74 5.52 -5.95
C GLU A 53 10.36 5.04 -5.47
N LEU A 54 9.30 5.39 -6.21
CA LEU A 54 7.96 4.89 -5.91
C LEU A 54 7.89 3.36 -5.95
N ASN A 55 8.52 2.72 -6.94
CA ASN A 55 8.57 1.26 -7.02
C ASN A 55 9.35 0.63 -5.87
N LYS A 56 10.44 1.25 -5.40
CA LYS A 56 11.18 0.78 -4.22
C LYS A 56 10.34 0.86 -2.96
N GLU A 57 9.68 2.00 -2.70
CA GLU A 57 8.82 2.18 -1.53
C GLU A 57 7.72 1.13 -1.47
N LEU A 58 6.98 0.96 -2.56
CA LEU A 58 5.91 -0.02 -2.63
C LEU A 58 6.42 -1.45 -2.53
N THR A 59 7.58 -1.76 -3.10
CA THR A 59 8.19 -3.10 -2.93
C THR A 59 8.55 -3.34 -1.46
N GLY A 60 8.99 -2.31 -0.73
CA GLY A 60 9.21 -2.37 0.72
C GLY A 60 7.91 -2.69 1.47
N ILE A 61 6.83 -1.96 1.16
CA ILE A 61 5.53 -2.15 1.81
C ILE A 61 4.96 -3.54 1.51
N VAL A 62 5.03 -4.00 0.25
CA VAL A 62 4.58 -5.34 -0.16
C VAL A 62 5.39 -6.43 0.53
N SER A 63 6.70 -6.21 0.69
CA SER A 63 7.55 -7.15 1.41
C SER A 63 7.22 -7.19 2.91
N GLY A 64 6.79 -6.08 3.49
CA GLY A 64 6.25 -6.04 4.85
C GLY A 64 4.91 -6.75 4.95
N MET A 65 3.96 -6.46 4.05
CA MET A 65 2.65 -7.12 4.00
C MET A 65 2.78 -8.63 3.79
N ALA A 66 3.71 -9.07 2.92
CA ALA A 66 3.95 -10.49 2.66
C ALA A 66 4.59 -11.25 3.84
N LYS A 67 5.09 -10.54 4.87
CA LYS A 67 5.56 -11.14 6.13
C LYS A 67 4.45 -11.30 7.16
N THR A 68 3.28 -10.72 6.94
CA THR A 68 2.10 -10.94 7.80
C THR A 68 1.51 -12.34 7.56
N ASP A 69 0.75 -12.86 8.52
CA ASP A 69 0.08 -14.18 8.45
C ASP A 69 -0.99 -14.29 7.35
N HIS A 70 -1.23 -13.22 6.59
CA HIS A 70 -2.18 -13.22 5.50
C HIS A 70 -1.57 -13.75 4.19
N SER A 71 -2.41 -14.24 3.28
CA SER A 71 -1.98 -14.90 2.04
C SER A 71 -1.01 -14.02 1.21
N SER A 72 0.28 -14.33 1.30
CA SER A 72 1.35 -13.68 0.54
C SER A 72 1.13 -13.80 -0.97
N THR A 73 0.49 -14.88 -1.41
CA THR A 73 0.10 -15.12 -2.81
C THR A 73 -0.96 -14.13 -3.27
N SER A 74 -1.96 -13.85 -2.43
CA SER A 74 -3.02 -12.87 -2.72
C SER A 74 -2.47 -11.45 -2.73
N ILE A 75 -1.60 -11.11 -1.76
CA ILE A 75 -0.93 -9.81 -1.67
C ILE A 75 -0.07 -9.57 -2.92
N ARG A 76 0.77 -10.54 -3.32
CA ARG A 76 1.59 -10.44 -4.53
C ARG A 76 0.76 -10.30 -5.80
N SER A 77 -0.30 -11.09 -5.93
CA SER A 77 -1.20 -11.03 -7.10
C SER A 77 -1.88 -9.67 -7.23
N ALA A 78 -2.41 -9.14 -6.11
CA ALA A 78 -3.06 -7.84 -6.06
C ALA A 78 -2.07 -6.69 -6.34
N THR A 79 -0.86 -6.79 -5.78
CA THR A 79 0.24 -5.84 -6.03
C THR A 79 0.64 -5.82 -7.49
N ASP A 80 0.79 -6.99 -8.11
CA ASP A 80 1.20 -7.11 -9.50
C ASP A 80 0.14 -6.52 -10.44
N LEU A 81 -1.15 -6.77 -10.15
CA LEU A 81 -2.27 -6.13 -10.85
C LEU A 81 -2.22 -4.60 -10.71
N PHE A 82 -2.03 -4.09 -9.49
CA PHE A 82 -1.91 -2.66 -9.22
C PHE A 82 -0.70 -2.03 -9.95
N ARG A 83 0.43 -2.74 -10.00
CA ARG A 83 1.63 -2.27 -10.71
C ARG A 83 1.43 -2.27 -12.22
N ARG A 84 0.75 -3.28 -12.79
CA ARG A 84 0.39 -3.31 -14.22
C ARG A 84 -0.56 -2.18 -14.58
N LEU A 85 -1.60 -1.96 -13.77
CA LEU A 85 -2.52 -0.83 -13.92
C LEU A 85 -1.79 0.50 -13.84
N ARG A 86 -0.87 0.66 -12.89
CA ARG A 86 -0.04 1.86 -12.82
C ARG A 86 0.80 2.02 -14.07
N ASN A 87 1.57 1.02 -14.51
CA ASN A 87 2.41 1.16 -15.70
C ASN A 87 1.60 1.48 -16.95
N LEU A 88 0.39 0.90 -17.08
CA LEU A 88 -0.55 1.21 -18.15
C LEU A 88 -1.02 2.68 -18.08
N ASN A 89 -1.43 3.15 -16.89
CA ASN A 89 -1.88 4.53 -16.69
C ASN A 89 -0.73 5.55 -16.66
N LEU A 90 0.48 5.15 -16.27
CA LEU A 90 1.66 5.99 -16.18
C LEU A 90 2.25 6.26 -17.57
N MET A 91 2.04 5.38 -18.55
CA MET A 91 2.22 5.76 -19.96
C MET A 91 1.27 6.89 -20.37
N GLY A 92 0.05 6.95 -19.81
CA GLY A 92 -0.87 8.08 -19.97
C GLY A 92 -0.48 9.32 -19.14
N LEU A 93 -0.02 9.12 -17.90
CA LEU A 93 0.34 10.19 -16.96
C LEU A 93 1.70 10.83 -17.26
N ALA A 94 2.66 10.07 -17.80
CA ALA A 94 3.93 10.61 -18.30
C ALA A 94 3.71 11.58 -19.48
N CYS A 95 2.62 11.39 -20.25
CA CYS A 95 2.18 12.35 -21.24
C CYS A 95 1.60 13.63 -20.59
N LYS A 96 1.01 13.52 -19.39
CA LYS A 96 0.49 14.64 -18.59
C LYS A 96 1.61 15.43 -17.88
N CYS A 97 2.64 14.76 -17.37
CA CYS A 97 3.78 15.40 -16.69
C CYS A 97 4.81 16.03 -17.65
N ARG A 98 4.71 15.82 -18.97
CA ARG A 98 5.54 16.52 -19.98
C ARG A 98 4.89 17.79 -20.53
N MET A 99 3.77 18.23 -19.94
CA MET A 99 2.99 19.39 -20.40
C MET A 99 2.83 20.47 -19.32
N LEU A 100 3.63 20.42 -18.25
CA LEU A 100 3.85 21.51 -17.30
C LEU A 100 5.34 21.89 -17.30
#